data_AF-A0A1N6NTW1-F1
#
_entry.id   AF-A0A1N6NTW1-F1
#
_cell.length_a   1.000
_cell.length_b   1.000
_cell.length_c   1.000
_cell.angle_alpha   90.00
_cell.angle_beta   90.00
_cell.angle_gamma   90.00
#
_symmetry.space_group_name_H-M   'P 1'
#
loop_
_entity.id
_entity.type
_entity.pdbx_description
1 polymer ?
#
loop_
_entity_poly.entity_id
_entity_poly.type
_entity_poly.pdbx_seq_one_letter_code
_entity_poly.pdbx_strand_id
1 'polypeptide(L)'
;MTFPKVSLAQQREAVEFALRRQQSLCNGAKNIRELRPEAQARYDADRLEAAVKTLRWLQSHEPEIRKLLEIPAERRALLWNHMGEVAELLDGKASKSAGGEPAR
;
A
#
# COMPACT_ATOMS: atom_id res chain seq x y z
N MET A 1 -18.15 13.73 13.98
CA MET A 1 -17.04 13.28 14.85
C MET A 1 -15.80 13.12 13.99
N THR A 2 -14.77 13.95 14.20
CA THR A 2 -13.48 13.86 13.50
C THR A 2 -12.58 12.97 14.35
N PHE A 3 -12.34 11.74 13.90
CA PHE A 3 -11.39 10.85 14.55
C PHE A 3 -9.96 11.35 14.33
N PRO A 4 -9.06 11.26 15.32
CA PRO A 4 -7.67 11.62 15.13
C PRO A 4 -7.06 10.72 14.05
N LYS A 5 -6.46 11.35 13.03
CA LYS A 5 -5.90 10.64 11.88
C LYS A 5 -4.59 9.94 12.30
N VAL A 6 -4.66 8.65 12.58
CA VAL A 6 -3.46 7.82 12.86
C VAL A 6 -2.62 7.73 11.59
N SER A 7 -1.32 8.01 11.68
CA SER A 7 -0.44 7.98 10.50
C SER A 7 -0.31 6.56 9.95
N LEU A 8 -0.04 6.41 8.65
CA LEU A 8 0.20 5.09 8.04
C LEU A 8 1.37 4.36 8.72
N ALA A 9 2.40 5.09 9.16
CA ALA A 9 3.53 4.52 9.90
C ALA A 9 3.08 3.92 11.25
N GLN A 10 2.26 4.67 12.01
CA GLN A 10 1.70 4.19 13.28
C GLN A 10 0.76 3.00 13.09
N GLN A 11 -0.06 3.01 12.03
CA GLN A 11 -0.91 1.87 11.68
C GLN A 11 -0.06 0.64 11.35
N ARG A 12 1.01 0.80 10.55
CA ARG A 12 1.93 -0.29 10.21
C ARG A 12 2.58 -0.90 11.44
N GLU A 13 3.13 -0.07 12.33
CA GLU A 13 3.77 -0.54 13.56
C GLU A 13 2.79 -1.31 14.46
N ALA A 14 1.56 -0.83 14.60
CA ALA A 14 0.53 -1.51 15.38
C ALA A 14 0.18 -2.89 14.80
N VAL A 15 0.05 -3.00 13.47
CA VAL A 15 -0.27 -4.26 12.80
C VAL A 15 0.94 -5.21 12.80
N GLU A 16 2.16 -4.72 12.63
CA GLU A 16 3.39 -5.52 12.77
C GLU A 16 3.53 -6.08 14.19
N PHE A 17 3.19 -5.29 15.21
CA PHE A 17 3.16 -5.76 16.59
C PHE A 17 2.10 -6.85 16.81
N ALA A 18 0.88 -6.64 16.29
CA ALA A 18 -0.19 -7.63 16.36
C ALA A 18 0.19 -8.95 15.66
N LEU A 19 0.86 -8.87 14.50
CA LEU A 19 1.36 -10.04 13.77
C LEU A 19 2.39 -10.80 14.59
N ARG A 20 3.40 -10.11 15.15
CA ARG A 20 4.43 -10.74 16.00
C ARG A 20 3.80 -11.41 17.21
N ARG A 21 2.85 -10.75 17.87
CA ARG A 21 2.10 -11.33 18.99
C ARG A 21 1.37 -12.61 18.57
N GLN A 22 0.67 -12.59 17.44
CA GLN A 22 -0.06 -13.75 16.94
C GLN A 22 0.88 -14.91 16.59
N GLN A 23 2.01 -14.63 15.96
CA GLN A 23 3.04 -15.63 15.66
C GLN A 23 3.64 -16.24 16.93
N SER A 24 3.90 -15.43 17.97
CA SER A 24 4.35 -15.93 19.28
C SER A 24 3.31 -16.83 19.94
N LEU A 25 2.01 -16.52 19.80
CA LEU A 25 0.94 -17.37 20.31
C LEU A 25 0.88 -18.71 19.57
N CYS A 26 1.01 -18.71 18.24
CA CYS A 26 1.05 -19.93 17.43
C CYS A 26 2.27 -20.84 17.74
N ASN A 27 3.41 -20.25 18.14
CA ASN A 27 4.67 -20.98 18.31
C ASN A 27 4.96 -21.47 19.73
N GLY A 28 4.05 -21.32 20.70
CA GLY A 28 4.23 -21.96 22.02
C GLY A 28 3.68 -21.24 23.25
N ALA A 29 2.75 -20.29 23.13
CA ALA A 29 2.09 -19.73 24.32
C ALA A 29 1.09 -20.73 24.91
N LYS A 30 1.54 -21.51 25.91
CA LYS A 30 0.78 -22.57 26.61
C LYS A 30 -0.29 -22.04 27.59
N ASN A 31 -1.04 -21.01 27.23
CA ASN A 31 -2.17 -20.55 28.05
C ASN A 31 -3.42 -21.30 27.59
N ILE A 32 -3.70 -22.45 28.24
CA ILE A 32 -4.73 -23.44 27.90
C ILE A 32 -6.15 -22.84 27.73
N ARG A 33 -6.43 -21.65 28.27
CA ARG A 33 -7.74 -20.98 28.17
C ARG A 33 -7.98 -20.23 26.85
N GLU A 34 -6.96 -20.01 26.02
CA GLU A 34 -7.05 -19.17 24.81
C GLU A 34 -6.63 -19.89 23.52
N LEU A 35 -6.46 -21.21 23.54
CA LEU A 35 -6.12 -22.00 22.35
C LEU A 35 -7.28 -21.97 21.33
N ARG A 36 -7.30 -20.93 20.48
CA ARG A 36 -8.07 -20.95 19.24
C ARG A 36 -7.63 -22.16 18.43
N PRO A 37 -8.53 -22.76 17.62
CA PRO A 37 -8.15 -23.79 16.67
C PRO A 37 -6.97 -23.32 15.82
N GLU A 38 -5.98 -24.19 15.58
CA GLU A 38 -4.74 -23.86 14.88
C GLU A 38 -5.01 -23.23 13.50
N ALA A 39 -6.04 -23.72 12.79
CA ALA A 39 -6.50 -23.16 11.52
C ALA A 39 -6.93 -21.69 11.64
N GLN A 40 -7.66 -21.33 12.69
CA GLN A 40 -8.08 -19.95 12.94
C GLN A 40 -6.87 -19.07 13.29
N ALA A 41 -5.95 -19.59 14.10
CA ALA A 41 -4.76 -18.86 14.52
C ALA A 41 -3.83 -18.53 13.34
N ARG A 42 -3.66 -19.49 12.41
CA ARG A 42 -2.95 -19.28 11.13
C ARG A 42 -3.67 -18.29 10.24
N TYR A 43 -4.98 -18.46 10.05
CA TYR A 43 -5.78 -17.55 9.23
C TYR A 43 -5.70 -16.10 9.72
N ASP A 44 -5.73 -15.87 11.04
CA ASP A 44 -5.57 -14.54 11.63
C ASP A 44 -4.15 -13.98 11.38
N ALA A 45 -3.11 -14.82 11.45
CA ALA A 45 -1.74 -14.43 11.14
C ALA A 45 -1.58 -14.03 9.66
N ASP A 46 -2.14 -14.82 8.74
CA ASP A 46 -2.08 -14.55 7.29
C ASP A 46 -2.76 -13.22 6.95
N ARG A 47 -3.89 -12.92 7.59
CA ARG A 47 -4.60 -11.63 7.41
C ARG A 47 -3.78 -10.45 7.92
N LEU A 48 -3.13 -10.61 9.07
CA LEU A 48 -2.25 -9.58 9.63
C LEU A 48 -1.03 -9.36 8.72
N GLU A 49 -0.45 -10.43 8.19
CA GLU A 49 0.66 -10.34 7.24
C GLU A 49 0.25 -9.63 5.94
N ALA A 50 -0.90 -9.98 5.38
CA ALA A 50 -1.45 -9.30 4.21
C ALA A 50 -1.65 -7.80 4.47
N ALA A 51 -2.21 -7.45 5.63
CA ALA A 51 -2.39 -6.05 6.02
C ALA A 51 -1.05 -5.29 6.14
N VAL A 52 -0.01 -5.89 6.73
CA VAL A 52 1.34 -5.29 6.78
C VAL A 52 1.88 -5.05 5.37
N LYS A 53 1.74 -6.01 4.45
CA LYS A 53 2.19 -5.88 3.05
C LYS A 53 1.47 -4.71 2.36
N THR A 54 0.16 -4.61 2.52
CA THR A 54 -0.63 -3.49 1.96
C THR A 54 -0.20 -2.15 2.55
N LEU A 55 -0.04 -2.04 3.88
CA LEU A 55 0.38 -0.81 4.54
C LEU A 55 1.79 -0.39 4.11
N ARG A 56 2.71 -1.35 3.93
CA ARG A 56 4.05 -1.09 3.39
C ARG A 56 3.98 -0.56 1.96
N TRP A 57 3.18 -1.19 1.10
CA TRP A 57 2.99 -0.72 -0.27
C TRP A 57 2.44 0.71 -0.30
N LEU A 58 1.40 0.98 0.48
CA LEU A 58 0.80 2.32 0.59
C LEU A 58 1.80 3.36 1.06
N GLN A 59 2.65 3.02 2.03
CA GLN A 59 3.67 3.94 2.53
C GLN A 59 4.75 4.23 1.48
N SER A 60 5.19 3.20 0.73
CA SER A 60 6.17 3.37 -0.35
C SER A 60 5.65 4.22 -1.50
N HIS A 61 4.34 4.16 -1.78
CA HIS A 61 3.70 4.89 -2.89
C HIS A 61 2.96 6.16 -2.43
N GLU A 62 3.07 6.54 -1.15
CA GLU A 62 2.39 7.72 -0.61
C GLU A 62 2.68 9.00 -1.41
N PRO A 63 3.92 9.30 -1.84
CA PRO A 63 4.19 10.50 -2.64
C PRO A 63 3.47 10.49 -4.00
N GLU A 64 3.41 9.33 -4.66
CA GLU A 64 2.76 9.17 -5.96
C GLU A 64 1.24 9.29 -5.84
N ILE A 65 0.66 8.66 -4.82
CA ILE A 65 -0.78 8.77 -4.53
C ILE A 65 -1.15 10.23 -4.22
N ARG A 66 -0.33 10.95 -3.45
CA ARG A 66 -0.56 12.38 -3.16
C ARG A 66 -0.55 13.22 -4.44
N LYS A 67 0.45 13.03 -5.32
CA LYS A 67 0.49 13.70 -6.63
C LYS A 67 -0.75 13.40 -7.48
N LEU A 68 -1.21 12.15 -7.48
CA LEU A 68 -2.44 11.78 -8.19
C LEU A 68 -3.65 12.51 -7.60
N LEU A 69 -3.75 12.60 -6.27
CA LEU A 69 -4.86 13.25 -5.58
C LEU A 69 -4.89 14.78 -5.75
N GLU A 70 -3.79 15.42 -6.11
CA GLU A 70 -3.73 16.84 -6.48
C GLU A 70 -4.50 17.15 -7.78
N ILE A 71 -4.65 16.16 -8.67
CA ILE A 71 -5.45 16.29 -9.89
C ILE A 71 -6.93 16.33 -9.51
N PRO A 72 -7.74 17.29 -9.99
CA PRO A 72 -9.18 17.35 -9.72
C PRO A 72 -9.89 16.02 -10.03
N ALA A 73 -10.87 15.64 -9.20
CA ALA A 73 -11.53 14.33 -9.29
C ALA A 73 -12.10 14.02 -10.68
N GLU A 74 -12.79 14.99 -11.29
CA GLU A 74 -13.34 14.88 -12.65
C GLU A 74 -12.25 14.57 -13.70
N ARG A 75 -11.07 15.17 -13.54
CA ARG A 75 -9.93 14.96 -14.43
C ARG A 75 -9.27 13.61 -14.19
N ARG A 76 -9.22 13.12 -12.94
CA ARG A 76 -8.73 11.76 -12.64
C ARG A 76 -9.62 10.69 -13.27
N ALA A 77 -10.95 10.87 -13.21
CA ALA A 77 -11.90 9.95 -13.83
C ALA A 77 -11.73 9.92 -15.36
N LEU A 78 -11.55 11.08 -15.99
CA LEU A 78 -11.22 11.16 -17.41
C LEU A 78 -9.88 10.46 -17.73
N LEU A 79 -8.85 10.67 -16.89
CA LEU A 79 -7.55 10.02 -17.05
C LEU A 79 -7.67 8.50 -17.02
N TRP A 80 -8.51 7.97 -16.11
CA TRP A 80 -8.78 6.54 -16.00
C TRP A 80 -9.39 5.96 -17.28
N ASN A 81 -10.32 6.69 -17.91
CA ASN A 81 -10.98 6.25 -19.14
C ASN A 81 -10.04 6.27 -20.36
N HIS A 82 -9.02 7.12 -20.35
CA HIS A 82 -8.08 7.30 -21.47
C HIS A 82 -6.64 6.86 -21.12
N MET A 83 -6.47 5.96 -20.14
CA MET A 83 -5.14 5.56 -19.65
C MET A 83 -4.21 5.05 -20.75
N GLY A 84 -4.74 4.31 -21.72
CA GLY A 84 -3.95 3.77 -22.85
C GLY A 84 -3.39 4.89 -23.73
N GLU A 85 -4.25 5.82 -24.15
CA GLU A 85 -3.86 6.97 -24.98
C GLU A 85 -2.86 7.88 -24.25
N VAL A 86 -3.06 8.07 -22.94
CA VAL A 86 -2.13 8.86 -22.11
C VAL A 86 -0.78 8.18 -22.00
N ALA A 87 -0.72 6.85 -21.85
CA ALA A 87 0.53 6.11 -21.79
C ALA A 87 1.32 6.24 -23.11
N GLU A 88 0.67 6.03 -24.25
CA GLU A 88 1.30 6.19 -25.58
C GLU A 88 1.83 7.62 -25.80
N LEU A 89 1.07 8.63 -25.37
CA LEU A 89 1.47 10.03 -25.48
C LEU A 89 2.69 10.35 -24.60
N LEU A 90 2.76 9.78 -23.40
CA LEU A 90 3.90 9.95 -22.48
C LEU A 90 5.16 9.27 -23.02
N ASP A 91 5.04 8.05 -23.54
CA ASP A 91 6.16 7.32 -24.14
C ASP A 91 6.70 8.05 -25.38
N GLY A 92 5.80 8.58 -26.22
CA GLY A 92 6.18 9.39 -27.37
C GLY A 92 6.87 10.70 -27.00
N LYS A 93 6.49 11.34 -25.89
CA LYS A 93 7.16 12.57 -25.39
C LYS A 93 8.52 12.26 -24.79
N ALA A 94 8.65 11.20 -23.99
CA ALA A 94 9.92 10.77 -23.41
C ALA A 94 10.96 10.47 -24.50
N SER A 95 10.52 9.82 -25.58
CA SER A 95 11.35 9.52 -26.75
C SER A 95 11.81 10.78 -27.50
N LYS A 96 10.97 11.81 -27.60
CA LYS A 96 11.33 13.10 -28.23
C LYS A 96 12.28 13.94 -27.38
N SER A 97 12.18 13.90 -26.06
CA SER A 97 13.11 14.60 -25.16
C SER A 97 14.53 14.00 -25.16
N ALA A 98 14.69 12.72 -25.50
CA ALA A 98 16.00 12.07 -25.57
C ALA A 98 16.77 12.34 -26.89
N GLY A 99 16.10 12.82 -27.94
CA GLY A 99 16.70 13.09 -29.25
C GLY A 99 17.10 14.55 -29.50
N GLY A 100 17.07 15.39 -28.47
CA GLY A 100 17.18 16.85 -28.58
C GLY A 100 18.49 17.45 -28.09
N GLU A 101 19.65 16.94 -28.51
CA GLU A 101 20.91 17.70 -28.41
C GLU A 101 21.77 17.52 -29.67
N PRO A 102 21.68 18.42 -30.66
CA PRO A 102 22.74 18.58 -31.64
C PRO A 102 23.82 19.50 -31.05
N ALA A 103 24.98 18.92 -30.75
CA ALA A 103 26.20 19.66 -30.46
C ALA A 103 26.52 20.60 -31.63
N ARG A 104 26.82 21.85 -31.28
CA ARG A 104 27.30 22.91 -32.17
C ARG A 104 28.64 22.57 -32.81
#